data_AF-W7AD14-F1
#
_entry.id   AF-W7AD14-F1
#
_cell.length_a   1.000
_cell.length_b   1.000
_cell.length_c   1.000
_cell.angle_alpha   90.00
_cell.angle_beta   90.00
_cell.angle_gamma   90.00
#
_symmetry.space_group_name_H-M   'P 1'
#
loop_
_entity.id
_entity.type
_entity.pdbx_description
1 polymer ?
#
loop_
_entity_poly.entity_id
_entity_poly.type
_entity_poly.pdbx_seq_one_letter_code
_entity_poly.pdbx_strand_id
1 'polypeptide(L)'
;KKNNNGFMITKSNRFLSELENDEVGVEVHEDQPIYKEQPVYEEQSNYEVLVRDKNGNPVDKNNLKNNIKIVFTDLDRTLLNDHHKASKLNIESLVKAQNKGIKIVFATGRPIFLANYVIGKDVKQNNLSLIPGIYLNGCITYGPNGDRIIDNYMDEKLVMDIYNFSKENNFVRRIDLYSLEKIHMFEINEYIDEEILKNTKIYNIAIRFDEQNLSSVLKSYQDKFSGRITVAKKHKACIELFHRNTSKFEGVKALCKHFDINLNDALAIGDAENDTEMLQGVGTSIAVQNAASKIKECAKYVGPSNNDDAVHHALRAFCDI
;
A
#
# COMPACT_ATOMS: atom_id res chain seq x y z
N LYS A 1 7.96 0.86 29.40
CA LYS A 1 8.16 -0.25 30.36
C LYS A 1 8.27 -1.55 29.56
N LYS A 2 9.25 -2.41 29.85
CA LYS A 2 9.43 -3.71 29.16
C LYS A 2 8.28 -4.65 29.53
N ASN A 3 7.68 -5.29 28.53
CA ASN A 3 6.85 -6.48 28.69
C ASN A 3 7.56 -7.65 28.00
N ASN A 4 7.38 -8.88 28.49
CA ASN A 4 8.20 -10.07 28.20
C ASN A 4 8.15 -10.62 26.75
N ASN A 5 7.74 -9.82 25.76
CA ASN A 5 7.67 -10.22 24.35
C ASN A 5 8.54 -9.35 23.42
N GLY A 6 9.64 -8.76 23.90
CA GLY A 6 10.67 -8.18 23.04
C GLY A 6 10.31 -6.91 22.26
N PHE A 7 9.13 -6.32 22.46
CA PHE A 7 8.78 -5.01 21.88
C PHE A 7 9.14 -3.87 22.85
N MET A 8 10.00 -2.96 22.41
CA MET A 8 10.25 -1.68 23.05
C MET A 8 9.12 -0.70 22.68
N ILE A 9 8.26 -0.38 23.63
CA ILE A 9 7.33 0.75 23.53
C ILE A 9 8.09 2.01 23.96
N THR A 10 8.48 2.84 23.00
CA THR A 10 8.96 4.20 23.25
C THR A 10 7.77 5.15 23.31
N LYS A 11 7.57 5.77 24.47
CA LYS A 11 6.62 6.87 24.67
C LYS A 11 7.25 8.11 24.04
N SER A 12 6.74 8.59 22.91
CA SER A 12 7.17 9.86 22.31
C SER A 12 6.07 10.90 22.47
N ASN A 13 6.13 11.66 23.56
CA ASN A 13 5.52 12.99 23.59
C ASN A 13 6.56 13.95 23.04
N ARG A 14 6.61 14.13 21.72
CA ARG A 14 7.41 15.20 21.12
C ARG A 14 6.51 16.03 20.21
N PHE A 15 6.15 17.21 20.71
CA PHE A 15 5.62 18.29 19.90
C PHE A 15 6.68 18.66 18.85
N LEU A 16 6.25 18.88 17.61
CA LEU A 16 7.08 19.43 16.54
C LEU A 16 7.18 20.95 16.73
N SER A 17 8.07 21.37 17.62
CA SER A 17 8.70 22.68 17.57
C SER A 17 10.12 22.52 18.07
N GLU A 18 11.06 23.18 17.38
CA GLU A 18 12.50 23.28 17.70
C GLU A 18 13.38 22.22 17.00
N LEU A 19 13.72 22.58 15.75
CA LEU A 19 15.05 22.39 15.20
C LEU A 19 16.04 23.16 16.08
N GLU A 20 17.07 22.51 16.61
CA GLU A 20 18.43 23.06 16.62
C GLU A 20 19.47 21.98 17.00
N ASN A 21 20.67 22.24 16.48
CA ASN A 21 21.92 21.51 16.51
C ASN A 21 22.27 20.79 17.83
N ASP A 22 22.92 19.63 17.71
CA ASP A 22 24.12 19.34 18.51
C ASP A 22 24.93 18.21 17.87
N GLU A 23 26.17 18.53 17.50
CA GLU A 23 27.26 17.60 17.20
C GLU A 23 27.84 17.08 18.53
N VAL A 24 27.90 15.76 18.75
CA VAL A 24 29.01 15.11 19.49
C VAL A 24 29.15 13.67 19.00
N GLY A 25 30.38 13.27 18.64
CA GLY A 25 30.71 12.00 18.01
C GLY A 25 31.10 10.84 18.95
N VAL A 26 31.33 9.72 18.24
CA VAL A 26 32.18 8.55 18.52
C VAL A 26 31.79 7.62 19.68
N GLU A 27 31.35 6.40 19.36
CA GLU A 27 32.18 5.20 19.56
C GLU A 27 31.70 4.00 18.72
N VAL A 28 32.69 3.32 18.16
CA VAL A 28 32.61 2.19 17.24
C VAL A 28 32.46 0.92 18.06
N HIS A 29 31.41 0.14 17.80
CA HIS A 29 31.42 -1.28 18.13
C HIS A 29 31.11 -2.09 16.87
N GLU A 30 32.18 -2.70 16.37
CA GLU A 30 32.18 -3.77 15.39
C GLU A 30 31.31 -4.93 15.90
N ASP A 31 30.32 -5.33 15.12
CA ASP A 31 29.85 -6.71 15.05
C ASP A 31 29.16 -6.91 13.69
N GLN A 32 29.94 -7.38 12.72
CA GLN A 32 29.44 -7.85 11.43
C GLN A 32 28.69 -9.18 11.59
N PRO A 33 27.64 -9.40 10.80
CA PRO A 33 27.47 -10.68 10.14
C PRO A 33 27.52 -10.49 8.63
N ILE A 34 28.58 -11.08 8.06
CA ILE A 34 28.79 -11.56 6.70
C ILE A 34 27.52 -11.47 5.82
N TYR A 35 27.50 -10.48 4.92
CA TYR A 35 26.58 -10.46 3.79
C TYR A 35 26.90 -11.68 2.90
N LYS A 36 25.94 -12.60 2.76
CA LYS A 36 25.94 -13.47 1.58
C LYS A 36 25.67 -12.56 0.38
N GLU A 37 26.69 -12.35 -0.44
CA GLU A 37 26.60 -11.65 -1.71
C GLU A 37 25.42 -12.21 -2.52
N GLN A 38 24.40 -11.39 -2.75
CA GLN A 38 23.43 -11.64 -3.80
C GLN A 38 24.12 -11.37 -5.14
N PRO A 39 23.86 -12.17 -6.18
CA PRO A 39 24.58 -12.07 -7.44
C PRO A 39 24.36 -10.68 -8.05
N VAL A 40 25.47 -10.06 -8.45
CA VAL A 40 25.48 -8.87 -9.29
C VAL A 40 24.86 -9.26 -10.63
N TYR A 41 23.66 -8.77 -10.92
CA TYR A 41 23.03 -8.92 -12.24
C TYR A 41 23.69 -7.95 -13.24
N GLU A 42 24.90 -8.28 -13.66
CA GLU A 42 25.48 -7.73 -14.90
C GLU A 42 24.69 -8.26 -16.11
N GLU A 43 24.60 -7.45 -17.17
CA GLU A 43 23.86 -7.67 -18.40
C GLU A 43 24.21 -9.02 -19.09
N GLN A 44 23.56 -10.11 -18.66
CA GLN A 44 23.61 -11.38 -19.37
C GLN A 44 22.44 -11.50 -20.35
N SER A 45 22.79 -11.80 -21.60
CA SER A 45 21.89 -11.91 -22.76
C SER A 45 20.92 -13.10 -22.73
N ASN A 46 21.02 -14.00 -21.74
CA ASN A 46 20.20 -15.22 -21.62
C ASN A 46 19.32 -15.20 -20.36
N TYR A 47 18.69 -14.06 -20.08
CA TYR A 47 17.81 -13.96 -18.92
C TYR A 47 16.42 -14.50 -19.22
N GLU A 48 15.94 -15.43 -18.40
CA GLU A 48 14.58 -15.94 -18.52
C GLU A 48 13.56 -14.84 -18.18
N VAL A 49 12.68 -14.51 -19.13
CA VAL A 49 11.57 -13.57 -18.90
C VAL A 49 10.59 -14.22 -17.93
N LEU A 50 10.62 -13.84 -16.65
CA LEU A 50 9.75 -14.47 -15.64
C LEU A 50 8.28 -14.06 -15.71
N VAL A 51 7.96 -13.00 -16.45
CA VAL A 51 6.56 -12.57 -16.65
C VAL A 51 5.91 -13.44 -17.73
N ARG A 52 4.73 -13.98 -17.43
CA ARG A 52 3.97 -14.88 -18.30
C ARG A 52 2.61 -14.28 -18.67
N ASP A 53 2.14 -14.59 -19.89
CA ASP A 53 0.75 -14.34 -20.29
C ASP A 53 -0.22 -15.32 -19.62
N LYS A 54 -1.53 -15.18 -19.90
CA LYS A 54 -2.57 -16.07 -19.35
C LYS A 54 -2.46 -17.54 -19.77
N ASN A 55 -1.72 -17.82 -20.86
CA ASN A 55 -1.46 -19.18 -21.34
C ASN A 55 -0.16 -19.75 -20.76
N GLY A 56 0.56 -18.99 -19.93
CA GLY A 56 1.84 -19.40 -19.35
C GLY A 56 3.04 -19.15 -20.25
N ASN A 57 2.88 -18.48 -21.39
CA ASN A 57 3.99 -18.17 -22.29
C ASN A 57 4.79 -16.97 -21.78
N PRO A 58 6.13 -16.95 -21.93
CA PRO A 58 6.93 -15.75 -21.70
C PRO A 58 6.38 -14.55 -22.46
N VAL A 59 6.40 -13.37 -21.82
CA VAL A 59 6.06 -12.11 -22.51
C VAL A 59 7.04 -11.87 -23.66
N ASP A 60 6.50 -11.72 -24.86
CA ASP A 60 7.26 -11.31 -26.04
C ASP A 60 7.29 -9.78 -26.13
N LYS A 61 8.47 -9.23 -25.84
CA LYS A 61 8.72 -7.78 -25.89
C LYS A 61 8.46 -7.16 -27.26
N ASN A 62 8.67 -7.90 -28.35
CA ASN A 62 8.52 -7.37 -29.70
C ASN A 62 7.04 -7.16 -30.09
N ASN A 63 6.12 -7.76 -29.34
CA ASN A 63 4.68 -7.71 -29.59
C ASN A 63 3.92 -6.81 -28.60
N LEU A 64 4.64 -6.04 -27.78
CA LEU A 64 4.03 -5.07 -26.87
C LEU A 64 3.47 -3.89 -27.66
N LYS A 65 2.16 -3.64 -27.53
CA LYS A 65 1.45 -2.59 -28.26
C LYS A 65 1.47 -1.22 -27.56
N ASN A 66 1.79 -1.20 -26.27
CA ASN A 66 1.60 -0.02 -25.42
C ASN A 66 2.94 0.48 -24.89
N ASN A 67 3.12 1.80 -24.90
CA ASN A 67 4.29 2.45 -24.33
C ASN A 67 3.98 2.90 -22.89
N ILE A 68 4.59 2.25 -21.89
CA ILE A 68 4.29 2.53 -20.49
C ILE A 68 4.84 3.91 -20.09
N LYS A 69 3.94 4.79 -19.62
CA LYS A 69 4.26 6.15 -19.16
C LYS A 69 4.11 6.32 -17.65
N ILE A 70 3.38 5.43 -17.00
CA ILE A 70 3.12 5.45 -15.56
C ILE A 70 3.00 4.03 -15.01
N VAL A 71 3.55 3.81 -13.81
CA VAL A 71 3.53 2.54 -13.11
C VAL A 71 2.88 2.75 -11.75
N PHE A 72 1.85 1.97 -11.48
CA PHE A 72 1.19 1.87 -10.19
C PHE A 72 1.58 0.54 -9.55
N THR A 73 2.27 0.58 -8.41
CA THR A 73 2.63 -0.64 -7.68
C THR A 73 2.00 -0.64 -6.31
N ASP A 74 1.39 -1.75 -5.94
CA ASP A 74 1.11 -2.04 -4.53
C ASP A 74 2.41 -2.22 -3.72
N LEU A 75 2.28 -2.10 -2.39
CA LEU A 75 3.38 -2.24 -1.45
C LEU A 75 3.46 -3.65 -0.87
N ASP A 76 2.60 -3.98 0.10
CA ASP A 76 2.71 -5.20 0.89
C ASP A 76 2.48 -6.44 0.02
N ARG A 77 3.41 -7.41 0.04
CA ARG A 77 3.32 -8.62 -0.78
C ARG A 77 3.29 -8.38 -2.29
N THR A 78 3.69 -7.19 -2.75
CA THR A 78 3.92 -6.86 -4.15
C THR A 78 5.33 -6.29 -4.35
N LEU A 79 5.57 -5.04 -3.92
CA LEU A 79 6.91 -4.44 -3.89
C LEU A 79 7.74 -4.94 -2.70
N LEU A 80 7.06 -5.15 -1.57
CA LEU A 80 7.64 -5.60 -0.32
C LEU A 80 7.63 -7.13 -0.25
N ASN A 81 8.78 -7.69 0.13
CA ASN A 81 8.92 -9.11 0.44
C ASN A 81 8.23 -9.46 1.78
N ASP A 82 8.28 -10.74 2.15
CA ASP A 82 7.64 -11.24 3.37
C ASP A 82 8.27 -10.69 4.68
N HIS A 83 9.44 -10.05 4.58
CA HIS A 83 10.08 -9.31 5.67
C HIS A 83 9.71 -7.83 5.70
N HIS A 84 8.69 -7.40 4.93
CA HIS A 84 8.25 -6.02 4.78
C HIS A 84 9.34 -5.07 4.30
N LYS A 85 10.25 -5.54 3.43
CA LYS A 85 11.32 -4.74 2.83
C LYS A 85 11.20 -4.75 1.31
N ALA A 86 11.49 -3.62 0.68
CA ALA A 86 11.72 -3.57 -0.76
C ALA A 86 13.12 -4.10 -1.03
N SER A 87 13.28 -4.96 -2.04
CA SER A 87 14.61 -5.41 -2.44
C SER A 87 15.37 -4.28 -3.13
N LYS A 88 16.71 -4.36 -3.07
CA LYS A 88 17.58 -3.43 -3.78
C LYS A 88 17.26 -3.40 -5.29
N LEU A 89 17.04 -4.57 -5.88
CA LEU A 89 16.76 -4.71 -7.31
C LEU A 89 15.43 -4.06 -7.72
N ASN A 90 14.37 -4.22 -6.91
CA ASN A 90 13.10 -3.53 -7.14
C ASN A 90 13.29 -2.01 -7.09
N ILE A 91 13.99 -1.49 -6.08
CA ILE A 91 14.22 -0.05 -5.93
C ILE A 91 15.04 0.52 -7.09
N GLU A 92 16.17 -0.11 -7.44
CA GLU A 92 17.00 0.33 -8.57
C GLU A 92 16.23 0.33 -9.89
N SER A 93 15.32 -0.62 -10.07
CA SER A 93 14.46 -0.71 -11.25
C SER A 93 13.46 0.44 -11.33
N LEU A 94 12.84 0.79 -10.21
CA LEU A 94 11.96 1.96 -10.13
C LEU A 94 12.71 3.25 -10.46
N VAL A 95 13.95 3.39 -10.00
CA VAL A 95 14.82 4.53 -10.32
C VAL A 95 15.14 4.57 -11.81
N LYS A 96 15.53 3.44 -12.41
CA LYS A 96 15.79 3.35 -13.86
C LYS A 96 14.57 3.74 -14.68
N ALA A 97 13.38 3.25 -14.30
CA ALA A 97 12.13 3.61 -14.96
C ALA A 97 11.82 5.12 -14.82
N GLN A 98 11.98 5.68 -13.61
CA GLN A 98 11.83 7.11 -13.37
C GLN A 98 12.77 7.95 -14.23
N ASN A 99 14.04 7.55 -14.34
CA ASN A 99 15.04 8.26 -15.15
C ASN A 99 14.74 8.22 -16.66
N LYS A 100 13.94 7.25 -17.12
CA LYS A 100 13.39 7.22 -18.48
C LYS A 100 12.13 8.07 -18.67
N GLY A 101 11.70 8.80 -17.63
CA GLY A 101 10.50 9.63 -17.66
C GLY A 101 9.20 8.89 -17.31
N ILE A 102 9.28 7.63 -16.89
CA ILE A 102 8.11 6.85 -16.46
C ILE A 102 7.74 7.28 -15.05
N LYS A 103 6.49 7.67 -14.85
CA LYS A 103 6.00 8.08 -13.52
C LYS A 103 5.85 6.87 -12.62
N ILE A 104 6.38 6.94 -11.40
CA ILE A 104 6.23 5.89 -10.40
C ILE A 104 5.22 6.34 -9.35
N VAL A 105 4.21 5.52 -9.10
CA VAL A 105 3.14 5.79 -8.13
C VAL A 105 2.95 4.58 -7.22
N PHE A 106 3.06 4.79 -5.92
CA PHE A 106 2.71 3.76 -4.94
C PHE A 106 1.20 3.78 -4.67
N ALA A 107 0.57 2.61 -4.70
CA ALA A 107 -0.87 2.46 -4.52
C ALA A 107 -1.19 1.44 -3.42
N THR A 108 -1.53 1.90 -2.21
CA THR A 108 -1.56 1.07 -1.02
C THR A 108 -2.78 1.30 -0.12
N GLY A 109 -3.13 0.29 0.67
CA GLY A 109 -4.07 0.42 1.78
C GLY A 109 -3.49 1.15 2.99
N ARG A 110 -2.17 1.39 3.04
CA ARG A 110 -1.52 2.16 4.10
C ARG A 110 -1.86 3.65 3.97
N PRO A 111 -1.94 4.40 5.07
CA PRO A 111 -1.79 5.86 5.03
C PRO A 111 -0.35 6.24 4.68
N ILE A 112 -0.16 7.44 4.14
CA ILE A 112 1.16 7.90 3.66
C ILE A 112 2.25 7.87 4.73
N PHE A 113 1.93 8.19 5.99
CA PHE A 113 2.92 8.15 7.07
C PHE A 113 3.41 6.72 7.39
N LEU A 114 2.55 5.71 7.25
CA LEU A 114 2.96 4.30 7.37
C LEU A 114 3.69 3.79 6.14
N ALA A 115 3.34 4.25 4.94
CA ALA A 115 4.13 3.97 3.74
C ALA A 115 5.54 4.56 3.89
N ASN A 116 5.64 5.81 4.36
CA ASN A 116 6.91 6.47 4.65
C ASN A 116 7.73 5.75 5.74
N TYR A 117 7.07 5.21 6.77
CA TYR A 117 7.76 4.41 7.78
C TYR A 117 8.42 3.15 7.18
N VAL A 118 7.78 2.51 6.18
CA VAL A 118 8.27 1.24 5.62
C VAL A 118 9.27 1.43 4.47
N ILE A 119 8.99 2.35 3.53
CA ILE A 119 9.82 2.54 2.33
C ILE A 119 10.44 3.94 2.22
N GLY A 120 10.16 4.85 3.15
CA GLY A 120 10.57 6.26 3.03
C GLY A 120 12.09 6.44 3.00
N LYS A 121 12.84 5.59 3.70
CA LYS A 121 14.31 5.60 3.63
C LYS A 121 14.80 5.26 2.21
N ASP A 122 14.32 4.16 1.66
CA ASP A 122 14.70 3.71 0.30
C ASP A 122 14.28 4.73 -0.75
N VAL A 123 13.05 5.26 -0.64
CA VAL A 123 12.53 6.29 -1.54
C VAL A 123 13.40 7.54 -1.51
N LYS A 124 13.70 8.07 -0.32
CA LYS A 124 14.50 9.30 -0.14
C LYS A 124 15.94 9.13 -0.62
N GLN A 125 16.58 8.00 -0.31
CA GLN A 125 17.98 7.75 -0.70
C GLN A 125 18.16 7.57 -2.22
N ASN A 126 17.11 7.18 -2.93
CA ASN A 126 17.14 6.87 -4.35
C ASN A 126 16.44 7.92 -5.23
N ASN A 127 16.17 9.11 -4.69
CA ASN A 127 15.48 10.19 -5.40
C ASN A 127 14.13 9.77 -6.03
N LEU A 128 13.44 8.83 -5.38
CA LEU A 128 12.04 8.51 -5.67
C LEU A 128 11.15 9.42 -4.82
N SER A 129 9.85 9.41 -5.08
CA SER A 129 8.87 10.18 -4.31
C SER A 129 7.68 9.33 -3.89
N LEU A 130 7.13 9.64 -2.71
CA LEU A 130 5.81 9.17 -2.28
C LEU A 130 4.67 10.01 -2.90
N ILE A 131 5.00 11.13 -3.53
CA ILE A 131 4.04 12.06 -4.13
C ILE A 131 4.38 12.22 -5.62
N PRO A 132 3.45 11.96 -6.55
CA PRO A 132 2.05 11.53 -6.33
C PRO A 132 1.93 10.11 -5.73
N GLY A 133 0.80 9.82 -5.09
CA GLY A 133 0.57 8.52 -4.44
C GLY A 133 -0.89 8.26 -4.08
N ILE A 134 -1.28 6.98 -4.05
CA ILE A 134 -2.63 6.51 -3.73
C ILE A 134 -2.60 5.77 -2.40
N TYR A 135 -3.36 6.25 -1.42
CA TYR A 135 -3.31 5.78 -0.03
C TYR A 135 -4.69 5.43 0.50
N LEU A 136 -4.72 4.62 1.56
CA LEU A 136 -5.97 4.16 2.19
C LEU A 136 -6.95 3.61 1.15
N ASN A 137 -6.43 2.75 0.25
CA ASN A 137 -7.19 2.15 -0.85
C ASN A 137 -7.88 3.19 -1.76
N GLY A 138 -7.26 4.36 -1.95
CA GLY A 138 -7.79 5.44 -2.78
C GLY A 138 -8.73 6.39 -2.08
N CYS A 139 -8.95 6.27 -0.76
CA CYS A 139 -9.63 7.31 0.01
C CYS A 139 -8.87 8.64 -0.04
N ILE A 140 -7.54 8.57 -0.14
CA ILE A 140 -6.68 9.73 -0.35
C ILE A 140 -5.81 9.47 -1.57
N THR A 141 -5.82 10.40 -2.52
CA THR A 141 -4.85 10.41 -3.63
C THR A 141 -4.18 11.78 -3.68
N TYR A 142 -2.86 11.79 -3.63
CA TYR A 142 -2.06 13.01 -3.76
C TYR A 142 -1.63 13.21 -5.21
N GLY A 143 -1.85 14.43 -5.72
CA GLY A 143 -1.31 14.90 -6.98
C GLY A 143 0.19 15.21 -6.88
N PRO A 144 0.85 15.54 -8.01
CA PRO A 144 2.30 15.77 -8.07
C PRO A 144 2.79 16.93 -7.19
N ASN A 145 1.91 17.89 -6.87
CA ASN A 145 2.25 19.05 -6.05
C ASN A 145 1.95 18.82 -4.56
N GLY A 146 1.53 17.62 -4.18
CA GLY A 146 1.12 17.28 -2.81
C GLY A 146 -0.30 17.72 -2.45
N ASP A 147 -1.07 18.23 -3.41
CA ASP A 147 -2.50 18.49 -3.26
C ASP A 147 -3.29 17.18 -3.20
N ARG A 148 -4.38 17.13 -2.42
CA ARG A 148 -5.26 15.96 -2.36
C ARG A 148 -6.30 16.03 -3.48
N ILE A 149 -6.04 15.34 -4.58
CA ILE A 149 -6.97 15.25 -5.72
C ILE A 149 -8.16 14.31 -5.44
N ILE A 150 -8.01 13.38 -4.49
CA ILE A 150 -9.10 12.64 -3.86
C ILE A 150 -8.93 12.76 -2.35
N ASP A 151 -10.01 13.13 -1.64
CA ASP A 151 -10.04 13.36 -0.20
C ASP A 151 -11.37 12.87 0.42
N ASN A 152 -11.61 11.56 0.36
CA ASN A 152 -12.87 10.92 0.73
C ASN A 152 -12.82 10.40 2.18
N TYR A 153 -13.20 11.25 3.13
CA TYR A 153 -13.41 10.86 4.52
C TYR A 153 -14.90 10.51 4.78
N MET A 154 -15.14 9.75 5.85
CA MET A 154 -16.49 9.39 6.29
C MET A 154 -17.20 10.60 6.90
N ASP A 155 -18.49 10.68 6.65
CA ASP A 155 -19.38 11.60 7.35
C ASP A 155 -19.35 11.37 8.87
N GLU A 156 -19.32 12.44 9.66
CA GLU A 156 -19.22 12.40 11.12
C GLU A 156 -20.33 11.55 11.75
N LYS A 157 -21.57 11.72 11.28
CA LYS A 157 -22.71 10.95 11.79
C LYS A 157 -22.55 9.47 11.50
N LEU A 158 -21.99 9.12 10.33
CA LEU A 158 -21.68 7.73 10.01
C LEU A 158 -20.58 7.16 10.91
N VAL A 159 -19.52 7.92 11.20
CA VAL A 159 -18.48 7.50 12.16
C VAL A 159 -19.09 7.25 13.54
N MET A 160 -19.95 8.15 14.01
CA MET A 160 -20.66 7.99 15.29
C MET A 160 -21.62 6.80 15.29
N ASP A 161 -22.35 6.56 14.19
CA ASP A 161 -23.23 5.39 14.07
C ASP A 161 -22.43 4.07 14.13
N ILE A 162 -21.27 4.02 13.47
CA ILE A 162 -20.35 2.87 13.52
C ILE A 162 -19.83 2.69 14.94
N TYR A 163 -19.35 3.75 15.58
CA TYR A 163 -18.90 3.70 16.97
C TYR A 163 -19.98 3.20 17.93
N ASN A 164 -21.21 3.73 17.84
CA ASN A 164 -22.32 3.33 18.70
C ASN A 164 -22.70 1.86 18.48
N PHE A 165 -22.77 1.41 17.23
CA PHE A 165 -23.00 0.00 16.92
C PHE A 165 -21.89 -0.89 17.48
N SER A 166 -20.62 -0.47 17.34
CA SER A 166 -19.51 -1.18 17.95
C SER A 166 -19.59 -1.19 19.49
N LYS A 167 -20.10 -0.12 20.12
CA LYS A 167 -20.28 0.00 21.57
C LYS A 167 -21.33 -0.96 22.08
N GLU A 168 -22.49 -1.01 21.43
CA GLU A 168 -23.57 -1.97 21.72
C GLU A 168 -23.08 -3.43 21.65
N ASN A 169 -22.15 -3.72 20.74
CA ASN A 169 -21.60 -5.06 20.54
C ASN A 169 -20.27 -5.34 21.28
N ASN A 170 -19.81 -4.44 22.16
CA ASN A 170 -18.53 -4.57 22.89
C ASN A 170 -17.28 -4.70 21.98
N PHE A 171 -17.30 -4.04 20.82
CA PHE A 171 -16.22 -4.03 19.81
C PHE A 171 -15.37 -2.76 19.80
N VAL A 172 -15.71 -1.75 20.60
CA VAL A 172 -15.00 -0.45 20.63
C VAL A 172 -13.48 -0.59 20.79
N ARG A 173 -13.02 -1.51 21.66
CA ARG A 173 -11.58 -1.74 21.93
C ARG A 173 -10.83 -2.41 20.77
N ARG A 174 -11.55 -2.83 19.74
CA ARG A 174 -11.00 -3.48 18.55
C ARG A 174 -10.85 -2.51 17.38
N ILE A 175 -11.31 -1.27 17.55
CA ILE A 175 -11.33 -0.27 16.50
C ILE A 175 -9.99 0.46 16.39
N ASP A 176 -9.54 0.62 15.16
CA ASP A 176 -8.50 1.55 14.74
C ASP A 176 -9.13 2.55 13.77
N LEU A 177 -9.06 3.85 14.08
CA LEU A 177 -9.53 4.90 13.19
C LEU A 177 -8.35 5.53 12.46
N TYR A 178 -8.40 5.53 11.14
CA TYR A 178 -7.35 6.07 10.29
C TYR A 178 -7.71 7.51 9.93
N SER A 179 -6.96 8.45 10.50
CA SER A 179 -6.97 9.86 10.09
C SER A 179 -5.83 10.13 9.11
N LEU A 180 -5.70 11.38 8.68
CA LEU A 180 -4.64 11.84 7.78
C LEU A 180 -3.23 11.58 8.35
N GLU A 181 -3.03 11.85 9.65
CA GLU A 181 -1.70 11.93 10.27
C GLU A 181 -1.40 10.78 11.22
N LYS A 182 -2.43 10.11 11.74
CA LYS A 182 -2.27 9.07 12.76
C LYS A 182 -3.40 8.04 12.74
N ILE A 183 -3.11 6.91 13.36
CA ILE A 183 -4.12 5.91 13.71
C ILE A 183 -4.54 6.14 15.16
N HIS A 184 -5.82 6.34 15.40
CA HIS A 184 -6.38 6.41 16.74
C HIS A 184 -6.72 4.99 17.18
N MET A 185 -5.96 4.49 18.15
CA MET A 185 -6.16 3.18 18.78
C MET A 185 -6.64 3.41 20.21
N PHE A 186 -7.49 2.51 20.71
CA PHE A 186 -8.08 2.64 22.04
C PHE A 186 -7.53 1.56 22.98
N GLU A 187 -6.79 1.97 24.01
CA GLU A 187 -6.20 1.04 24.98
C GLU A 187 -7.20 0.56 26.05
N ILE A 188 -6.84 -0.52 26.74
CA ILE A 188 -7.59 -1.08 27.87
C ILE A 188 -7.56 -0.04 28.99
N ASN A 189 -8.68 0.68 29.18
CA ASN A 189 -9.03 1.64 30.24
C ASN A 189 -9.22 3.11 29.79
N GLU A 190 -9.06 3.43 28.51
CA GLU A 190 -9.40 4.76 27.99
C GLU A 190 -10.80 4.75 27.36
N TYR A 191 -11.65 5.71 27.77
CA TYR A 191 -12.87 6.02 27.05
C TYR A 191 -12.47 6.65 25.71
N ILE A 192 -13.18 6.27 24.64
CA ILE A 192 -13.08 7.04 23.40
C ILE A 192 -13.62 8.43 23.72
N ASP A 193 -12.75 9.42 23.63
CA ASP A 193 -13.18 10.80 23.62
C ASP A 193 -14.02 11.01 22.35
N GLU A 194 -15.34 11.08 22.51
CA GLU A 194 -16.27 11.31 21.41
C GLU A 194 -15.96 12.64 20.70
N GLU A 195 -15.28 13.58 21.37
CA GLU A 195 -14.82 14.82 20.75
C GLU A 195 -13.77 14.56 19.65
N ILE A 196 -12.91 13.55 19.81
CA ILE A 196 -11.97 13.11 18.77
C ILE A 196 -12.74 12.60 17.55
N LEU A 197 -13.82 11.82 17.75
CA LEU A 197 -14.63 11.29 16.65
C LEU A 197 -15.31 12.40 15.86
N LYS A 198 -15.77 13.45 16.55
CA LYS A 198 -16.48 14.58 15.95
C LYS A 198 -15.55 15.53 15.20
N ASN A 199 -14.35 15.75 15.74
CA ASN A 199 -13.42 16.77 15.21
C ASN A 199 -12.34 16.20 14.28
N THR A 200 -12.32 14.89 14.04
CA THR A 200 -11.29 14.26 13.20
C THR A 200 -11.90 13.69 11.92
N LYS A 201 -11.30 14.03 10.76
CA LYS A 201 -11.61 13.38 9.49
C LYS A 201 -11.10 11.93 9.52
N ILE A 202 -12.03 10.98 9.56
CA ILE A 202 -11.74 9.54 9.52
C ILE A 202 -11.96 9.02 8.11
N TYR A 203 -10.94 8.38 7.54
CA TYR A 203 -10.98 7.86 6.16
C TYR A 203 -11.28 6.37 6.12
N ASN A 204 -10.85 5.66 7.16
CA ASN A 204 -10.96 4.21 7.25
C ASN A 204 -11.10 3.79 8.72
N ILE A 205 -11.89 2.75 8.96
CA ILE A 205 -12.07 2.13 10.27
C ILE A 205 -11.70 0.65 10.13
N ALA A 206 -10.67 0.20 10.83
CA ALA A 206 -10.36 -1.22 10.93
C ALA A 206 -10.85 -1.75 12.28
N ILE A 207 -11.45 -2.94 12.28
CA ILE A 207 -11.95 -3.58 13.50
C ILE A 207 -11.36 -4.98 13.58
N ARG A 208 -10.54 -5.23 14.61
CA ARG A 208 -9.78 -6.47 14.80
C ARG A 208 -10.59 -7.56 15.49
N PHE A 209 -10.62 -8.76 14.93
CA PHE A 209 -11.29 -9.93 15.49
C PHE A 209 -10.36 -11.14 15.53
N ASP A 210 -10.82 -12.22 16.17
CA ASP A 210 -10.30 -13.56 15.93
C ASP A 210 -10.95 -14.16 14.68
N GLU A 211 -10.31 -15.17 14.07
CA GLU A 211 -10.86 -15.79 12.85
C GLU A 211 -12.21 -16.47 13.08
N GLN A 212 -12.44 -16.99 14.29
CA GLN A 212 -13.65 -17.75 14.63
C GLN A 212 -14.93 -16.91 14.54
N ASN A 213 -14.87 -15.61 14.86
CA ASN A 213 -16.04 -14.73 14.85
C ASN A 213 -16.09 -13.77 13.65
N LEU A 214 -15.07 -13.77 12.79
CA LEU A 214 -14.93 -12.77 11.75
C LEU A 214 -16.12 -12.75 10.77
N SER A 215 -16.60 -13.91 10.33
CA SER A 215 -17.66 -14.00 9.32
C SER A 215 -19.01 -13.50 9.83
N SER A 216 -19.38 -13.84 11.07
CA SER A 216 -20.65 -13.39 11.66
C SER A 216 -20.63 -11.89 11.95
N VAL A 217 -19.50 -11.37 12.44
CA VAL A 217 -19.35 -9.94 12.69
C VAL A 217 -19.27 -9.15 11.38
N LEU A 218 -18.55 -9.65 10.37
CA LEU A 218 -18.54 -9.04 9.04
C LEU A 218 -19.96 -8.89 8.50
N LYS A 219 -20.77 -9.96 8.61
CA LYS A 219 -22.16 -9.94 8.17
C LYS A 219 -23.00 -8.93 8.94
N SER A 220 -22.82 -8.81 10.26
CA SER A 220 -23.58 -7.84 11.06
C SER A 220 -23.27 -6.38 10.70
N TYR A 221 -22.01 -6.04 10.44
CA TYR A 221 -21.65 -4.70 9.95
C TYR A 221 -22.14 -4.46 8.52
N GLN A 222 -22.05 -5.46 7.64
CA GLN A 222 -22.59 -5.37 6.28
C GLN A 222 -24.09 -5.14 6.29
N ASP A 223 -24.85 -5.88 7.09
CA ASP A 223 -26.30 -5.75 7.17
C ASP A 223 -26.71 -4.39 7.77
N LYS A 224 -25.98 -3.91 8.80
CA LYS A 224 -26.27 -2.63 9.47
C LYS A 224 -25.94 -1.41 8.61
N PHE A 225 -24.84 -1.45 7.85
CA PHE A 225 -24.30 -0.29 7.13
C PHE A 225 -24.37 -0.42 5.60
N SER A 226 -25.11 -1.42 5.09
CA SER A 226 -25.35 -1.61 3.67
C SER A 226 -25.82 -0.32 2.98
N GLY A 227 -25.23 -0.01 1.83
CA GLY A 227 -25.52 1.20 1.03
C GLY A 227 -24.94 2.51 1.56
N ARG A 228 -24.47 2.55 2.82
CA ARG A 228 -23.86 3.74 3.44
C ARG A 228 -22.34 3.76 3.34
N ILE A 229 -21.70 2.59 3.45
CA ILE A 229 -20.23 2.43 3.46
C ILE A 229 -19.84 1.08 2.86
N THR A 230 -18.60 0.95 2.38
CA THR A 230 -18.05 -0.37 2.07
C THR A 230 -17.61 -1.05 3.34
N VAL A 231 -17.98 -2.32 3.52
CA VAL A 231 -17.54 -3.18 4.62
C VAL A 231 -16.91 -4.43 4.02
N ALA A 232 -15.59 -4.56 4.15
CA ALA A 232 -14.80 -5.61 3.54
C ALA A 232 -13.96 -6.38 4.58
N LYS A 233 -13.59 -7.62 4.23
CA LYS A 233 -12.60 -8.36 4.99
C LYS A 233 -11.20 -7.89 4.59
N LYS A 234 -10.36 -7.53 5.57
CA LYS A 234 -8.95 -7.24 5.36
C LYS A 234 -8.09 -8.51 5.53
N HIS A 235 -6.85 -8.47 5.07
CA HIS A 235 -5.85 -9.50 5.40
C HIS A 235 -5.58 -9.49 6.93
N LYS A 236 -5.44 -10.69 7.53
CA LYS A 236 -5.53 -10.94 8.99
C LYS A 236 -6.95 -10.68 9.51
N ALA A 237 -7.37 -11.31 10.60
CA ALA A 237 -8.75 -11.29 11.09
C ALA A 237 -9.24 -9.86 11.45
N CYS A 238 -9.60 -9.07 10.45
CA CYS A 238 -9.92 -7.66 10.53
C CYS A 238 -11.02 -7.33 9.52
N ILE A 239 -11.97 -6.51 9.94
CA ILE A 239 -12.96 -5.89 9.06
C ILE A 239 -12.47 -4.47 8.77
N GLU A 240 -12.64 -4.02 7.54
CA GLU A 240 -12.30 -2.67 7.09
C GLU A 240 -13.56 -1.98 6.59
N LEU A 241 -13.80 -0.76 7.07
CA LEU A 241 -14.89 0.11 6.62
C LEU A 241 -14.31 1.37 6.01
N PHE A 242 -14.74 1.70 4.79
CA PHE A 242 -14.22 2.83 4.03
C PHE A 242 -15.24 3.34 3.00
N HIS A 243 -15.00 4.54 2.45
CA HIS A 243 -15.94 5.20 1.56
C HIS A 243 -16.34 4.32 0.36
N ARG A 244 -17.62 4.32 -0.02
CA ARG A 244 -18.15 3.38 -1.03
C ARG A 244 -17.65 3.61 -2.45
N ASN A 245 -17.27 4.85 -2.76
CA ASN A 245 -16.80 5.26 -4.08
C ASN A 245 -15.27 5.39 -4.12
N THR A 246 -14.54 4.58 -3.36
CA THR A 246 -13.07 4.61 -3.36
C THR A 246 -12.51 3.23 -3.64
N SER A 247 -11.55 3.20 -4.57
CA SER A 247 -10.67 2.07 -4.81
C SER A 247 -9.32 2.62 -5.24
N LYS A 248 -8.29 1.77 -5.25
CA LYS A 248 -7.00 2.15 -5.85
C LYS A 248 -7.18 2.61 -7.31
N PHE A 249 -8.11 2.00 -8.03
CA PHE A 249 -8.38 2.35 -9.42
C PHE A 249 -8.99 3.76 -9.61
N GLU A 250 -9.79 4.26 -8.66
CA GLU A 250 -10.23 5.67 -8.70
C GLU A 250 -9.03 6.62 -8.63
N GLY A 251 -8.04 6.32 -7.76
CA GLY A 251 -6.77 7.05 -7.70
C GLY A 251 -5.96 6.95 -8.99
N VAL A 252 -5.89 5.76 -9.59
CA VAL A 252 -5.24 5.53 -10.90
C VAL A 252 -5.87 6.42 -11.96
N LYS A 253 -7.19 6.41 -12.09
CA LYS A 253 -7.92 7.25 -13.05
C LYS A 253 -7.67 8.74 -12.82
N ALA A 254 -7.70 9.19 -11.57
CA ALA A 254 -7.48 10.58 -11.22
C ALA A 254 -6.06 11.05 -11.59
N LEU A 255 -5.03 10.25 -11.30
CA LEU A 255 -3.64 10.56 -11.64
C LEU A 255 -3.37 10.47 -13.14
N CYS A 256 -3.88 9.45 -13.82
CA CYS A 256 -3.76 9.35 -15.28
C CYS A 256 -4.41 10.57 -15.96
N LYS A 257 -5.60 10.99 -15.51
CA LYS A 257 -6.23 12.22 -16.00
C LYS A 257 -5.39 13.47 -15.71
N HIS A 258 -4.82 13.58 -14.51
CA HIS A 258 -4.00 14.72 -14.12
C HIS A 258 -2.73 14.85 -14.99
N PHE A 259 -2.12 13.72 -15.37
CA PHE A 259 -0.93 13.69 -16.21
C PHE A 259 -1.19 13.61 -17.71
N ASP A 260 -2.45 13.62 -18.15
CA ASP A 260 -2.85 13.37 -19.54
C ASP A 260 -2.27 12.06 -20.10
N ILE A 261 -2.34 10.99 -19.29
CA ILE A 261 -1.89 9.65 -19.65
C ILE A 261 -3.10 8.74 -19.86
N ASN A 262 -3.16 8.06 -21.00
CA ASN A 262 -4.20 7.07 -21.26
C ASN A 262 -4.02 5.86 -20.33
N LEU A 263 -5.10 5.28 -19.82
CA LEU A 263 -5.04 4.05 -19.02
C LEU A 263 -4.35 2.90 -19.77
N ASN A 264 -4.40 2.88 -21.11
CA ASN A 264 -3.68 1.92 -21.93
C ASN A 264 -2.15 2.05 -21.82
N ASP A 265 -1.64 3.23 -21.49
CA ASP A 265 -0.21 3.51 -21.27
C ASP A 265 0.21 3.34 -19.79
N ALA A 266 -0.68 2.78 -18.95
CA ALA A 266 -0.41 2.51 -17.54
C ALA A 266 -0.10 1.03 -17.28
N LEU A 267 0.86 0.80 -16.38
CA LEU A 267 1.18 -0.49 -15.79
C LEU A 267 0.67 -0.55 -14.34
N ALA A 268 -0.04 -1.60 -13.95
CA ALA A 268 -0.42 -1.86 -12.56
C ALA A 268 0.13 -3.20 -12.06
N ILE A 269 0.64 -3.25 -10.82
CA ILE A 269 1.19 -4.45 -10.19
C ILE A 269 0.55 -4.62 -8.80
N GLY A 270 0.03 -5.80 -8.48
CA GLY A 270 -0.65 -6.07 -7.21
C GLY A 270 -0.81 -7.56 -6.88
N ASP A 271 -1.35 -7.86 -5.70
CA ASP A 271 -1.50 -9.23 -5.19
C ASP A 271 -2.86 -9.54 -4.54
N ALA A 272 -3.64 -8.51 -4.18
CA ALA A 272 -4.79 -8.64 -3.29
C ALA A 272 -6.11 -8.11 -3.89
N GLU A 273 -7.21 -8.31 -3.17
CA GLU A 273 -8.57 -7.94 -3.61
C GLU A 273 -8.72 -6.44 -3.87
N ASN A 274 -8.05 -5.60 -3.09
CA ASN A 274 -8.04 -4.14 -3.27
C ASN A 274 -7.23 -3.66 -4.50
N ASP A 275 -6.58 -4.58 -5.21
CA ASP A 275 -5.90 -4.32 -6.48
C ASP A 275 -6.75 -4.70 -7.70
N THR A 276 -7.85 -5.46 -7.50
CA THR A 276 -8.62 -6.06 -8.59
C THR A 276 -9.06 -5.04 -9.65
N GLU A 277 -9.66 -3.93 -9.24
CA GLU A 277 -10.16 -2.92 -10.19
C GLU A 277 -9.03 -2.26 -10.96
N MET A 278 -7.87 -2.02 -10.34
CA MET A 278 -6.74 -1.42 -11.04
C MET A 278 -6.09 -2.40 -12.00
N LEU A 279 -5.97 -3.68 -11.62
CA LEU A 279 -5.44 -4.73 -12.49
C LEU A 279 -6.33 -4.96 -13.71
N GLN A 280 -7.65 -4.87 -13.56
CA GLN A 280 -8.58 -5.00 -14.69
C GLN A 280 -8.61 -3.74 -15.57
N GLY A 281 -8.46 -2.56 -14.97
CA GLY A 281 -8.76 -1.28 -15.61
C GLY A 281 -7.64 -0.65 -16.43
N VAL A 282 -6.38 -1.07 -16.27
CA VAL A 282 -5.23 -0.51 -17.00
C VAL A 282 -4.82 -1.31 -18.24
N GLY A 283 -4.00 -0.70 -19.09
CA GLY A 283 -3.47 -1.26 -20.33
C GLY A 283 -2.58 -2.47 -20.13
N THR A 284 -1.75 -2.46 -19.09
CA THR A 284 -0.87 -3.56 -18.73
C THR A 284 -0.99 -3.82 -17.24
N SER A 285 -1.24 -5.06 -16.84
CA SER A 285 -1.35 -5.40 -15.42
C SER A 285 -0.72 -6.74 -15.11
N ILE A 286 -0.11 -6.81 -13.94
CA ILE A 286 0.63 -7.97 -13.46
C ILE A 286 0.14 -8.32 -12.06
N ALA A 287 -0.34 -9.55 -11.89
CA ALA A 287 -0.48 -10.14 -10.58
C ALA A 287 0.80 -10.88 -10.22
N VAL A 288 1.32 -10.70 -9.01
CA VAL A 288 2.51 -11.41 -8.54
C VAL A 288 2.22 -12.89 -8.24
N GLN A 289 3.24 -13.75 -8.25
CA GLN A 289 3.04 -15.20 -8.13
C GLN A 289 2.42 -15.62 -6.78
N ASN A 290 2.65 -14.87 -5.71
CA ASN A 290 2.05 -15.11 -4.40
C ASN A 290 0.57 -14.67 -4.29
N ALA A 291 0.02 -14.02 -5.32
CA ALA A 291 -1.38 -13.61 -5.35
C ALA A 291 -2.31 -14.82 -5.43
N ALA A 292 -3.54 -14.69 -4.90
CA ALA A 292 -4.56 -15.72 -5.05
C ALA A 292 -4.97 -15.89 -6.53
N SER A 293 -5.39 -17.09 -6.94
CA SER A 293 -5.74 -17.39 -8.34
C SER A 293 -6.76 -16.40 -8.93
N LYS A 294 -7.79 -16.03 -8.16
CA LYS A 294 -8.79 -15.03 -8.57
C LYS A 294 -8.20 -13.66 -8.90
N ILE A 295 -7.09 -13.27 -8.24
CA ILE A 295 -6.40 -12.01 -8.51
C ILE A 295 -5.55 -12.12 -9.78
N LYS A 296 -4.89 -13.27 -9.97
CA LYS A 296 -4.15 -13.55 -11.22
C LYS A 296 -5.05 -13.53 -12.45
N GLU A 297 -6.28 -14.02 -12.33
CA GLU A 297 -7.28 -13.98 -13.42
C GLU A 297 -7.67 -12.54 -13.81
N CYS A 298 -7.61 -11.60 -12.86
CA CYS A 298 -7.93 -10.19 -13.08
C CYS A 298 -6.82 -9.43 -13.80
N ALA A 299 -5.57 -9.88 -13.71
CA ALA A 299 -4.43 -9.28 -14.40
C ALA A 299 -4.27 -9.81 -15.83
N LYS A 300 -3.54 -9.05 -16.66
CA LYS A 300 -3.20 -9.47 -18.04
C LYS A 300 -2.04 -10.45 -18.08
N TYR A 301 -1.15 -10.35 -17.09
CA TYR A 301 0.05 -11.15 -16.95
C TYR A 301 0.23 -11.61 -15.51
N VAL A 302 1.04 -12.65 -15.34
CA VAL A 302 1.49 -13.11 -14.02
C VAL A 302 3.00 -12.96 -13.95
N GLY A 303 3.47 -12.26 -12.91
CA GLY A 303 4.89 -12.07 -12.63
C GLY A 303 5.41 -13.07 -11.60
N PRO A 304 6.71 -13.00 -11.24
CA PRO A 304 7.25 -13.82 -10.17
C PRO A 304 6.72 -13.35 -8.79
N SER A 305 7.17 -14.00 -7.72
CA SER A 305 6.71 -13.68 -6.36
C SER A 305 7.24 -12.33 -5.90
N ASN A 306 6.61 -11.74 -4.89
CA ASN A 306 7.13 -10.56 -4.17
C ASN A 306 8.52 -10.79 -3.56
N ASN A 307 8.87 -12.05 -3.26
CA ASN A 307 10.19 -12.45 -2.80
C ASN A 307 11.23 -12.60 -3.94
N ASP A 308 10.77 -12.61 -5.18
CA ASP A 308 11.56 -12.83 -6.40
C ASP A 308 11.51 -11.58 -7.30
N ASP A 309 11.60 -10.39 -6.69
CA ASP A 309 11.75 -9.11 -7.38
C ASP A 309 10.69 -8.80 -8.45
N ALA A 310 9.42 -9.11 -8.17
CA ALA A 310 8.33 -8.98 -9.14
C ALA A 310 8.25 -7.61 -9.84
N VAL A 311 8.52 -6.52 -9.13
CA VAL A 311 8.48 -5.17 -9.71
C VAL A 311 9.66 -4.96 -10.67
N HIS A 312 10.86 -5.45 -10.36
CA HIS A 312 11.98 -5.45 -11.31
C HIS A 312 11.61 -6.17 -12.61
N HIS A 313 11.09 -7.39 -12.51
CA HIS A 313 10.74 -8.19 -13.69
C HIS A 313 9.64 -7.56 -14.53
N ALA A 314 8.64 -6.95 -13.88
CA ALA A 314 7.59 -6.19 -14.53
C ALA A 314 8.16 -5.02 -15.34
N LEU A 315 8.97 -4.18 -14.70
CA LEU A 315 9.56 -3.01 -15.36
C LEU A 315 10.51 -3.44 -16.48
N ARG A 316 11.33 -4.47 -16.26
CA ARG A 316 12.21 -4.99 -17.32
C ARG A 316 11.42 -5.51 -18.51
N ALA A 317 10.26 -6.13 -18.28
CA ALA A 317 9.41 -6.65 -19.35
C ALA A 317 8.74 -5.53 -20.18
N PHE A 318 8.24 -4.48 -19.54
CA PHE A 318 7.37 -3.48 -20.19
C PHE A 318 7.94 -2.06 -20.31
N CYS A 319 9.10 -1.78 -19.71
CA CYS A 319 9.72 -0.45 -19.65
C CYS A 319 11.19 -0.43 -20.17
N ASP A 320 11.67 -1.57 -20.66
CA ASP A 320 13.02 -1.78 -21.23
C ASP A 320 14.20 -1.35 -20.33
N ILE A 321 14.05 -1.44 -19.01
CA ILE A 321 15.09 -1.10 -18.03
C ILE A 321 16.11 -2.21 -17.78
#